data_AF-A0A3G2HT68-F1
#
_entry.id   AF-A0A3G2HT68-F1
#
_cell.length_a   1.000
_cell.length_b   1.000
_cell.length_c   1.000
_cell.angle_alpha   90.00
_cell.angle_beta   90.00
_cell.angle_gamma   90.00
#
_symmetry.space_group_name_H-M   'P 1'
#
loop_
_entity.id
_entity.type
_entity.pdbx_description
1 polymer ?
#
loop_
_entity_poly.entity_id
_entity_poly.type
_entity_poly.pdbx_seq_one_letter_code
_entity_poly.pdbx_strand_id
1 'polypeptide(L)'
;MLQKIILGIAIFLIVMLGLTFGEAIIRYLSSYLGFLFDDFVHLMREVQQYLTVHWGKALIALIITIPLVIWISKNKKDEMSKPNSHRKIAIVLAIFLGWLGVHRFYLGQIGMGLLFLVLFAIWAPLAYFLALIDALRYAFMGDDEFKLVQ
;
A
#
# COMPACT_ATOMS: atom_id res chain seq x y z
N MET A 1 -29.50 11.07 -47.32
CA MET A 1 -28.13 11.64 -47.24
C MET A 1 -27.96 12.52 -46.00
N LEU A 2 -28.90 13.41 -45.70
CA LEU A 2 -28.87 14.32 -44.54
C LEU A 2 -28.68 13.63 -43.17
N GLN A 3 -29.38 12.52 -42.89
CA GLN A 3 -29.24 11.79 -41.62
C GLN A 3 -27.82 11.26 -41.35
N LYS A 4 -27.11 10.81 -42.40
CA LYS A 4 -25.72 10.32 -42.25
C LYS A 4 -24.75 11.46 -41.92
N ILE A 5 -25.00 12.65 -42.48
CA ILE A 5 -24.20 13.86 -42.21
C ILE A 5 -24.45 14.33 -40.77
N ILE A 6 -25.71 14.38 -40.33
CA ILE A 6 -26.07 14.76 -38.95
C ILE A 6 -25.45 13.80 -37.94
N LEU A 7 -25.50 12.49 -38.20
CA LEU A 7 -24.87 11.49 -37.33
C LEU A 7 -23.35 11.69 -37.23
N GLY A 8 -22.69 11.97 -38.35
CA GLY A 8 -21.24 12.26 -38.37
C GLY A 8 -20.89 13.49 -37.53
N ILE A 9 -21.68 14.57 -37.64
CA ILE A 9 -21.47 15.80 -36.85
C ILE A 9 -21.73 15.54 -35.36
N ALA A 10 -22.78 14.80 -35.00
CA ALA A 10 -23.08 14.47 -33.62
C ALA A 10 -21.97 13.64 -32.97
N ILE A 11 -21.45 12.62 -33.68
CA ILE A 11 -20.32 11.81 -33.20
C ILE A 11 -19.08 12.69 -33.03
N PHE A 12 -18.77 13.54 -34.02
CA PHE A 12 -17.65 14.46 -33.94
C PHE A 12 -17.74 15.39 -32.72
N LEU A 13 -18.92 15.99 -32.48
CA LEU A 13 -19.14 16.88 -31.34
C LEU A 13 -19.02 16.13 -30.00
N ILE A 14 -19.55 14.92 -29.89
CA ILE A 14 -19.44 14.09 -28.67
C ILE A 14 -17.99 13.72 -28.39
N VAL A 15 -17.24 13.31 -29.43
CA VAL A 15 -15.81 12.99 -29.30
C VAL A 15 -15.02 14.24 -28.92
N MET A 16 -15.30 15.38 -29.56
CA MET A 16 -14.63 16.65 -29.23
C MET A 16 -14.92 17.10 -27.80
N LEU A 17 -16.16 16.94 -27.33
CA LEU A 17 -16.53 17.17 -25.93
C LEU A 17 -15.73 16.25 -25.00
N GLY A 18 -15.72 14.95 -25.29
CA GLY A 18 -14.99 13.96 -24.51
C GLY A 18 -13.48 14.26 -24.42
N LEU A 19 -12.87 14.74 -25.50
CA LEU A 19 -11.46 15.13 -25.51
C LEU A 19 -11.23 16.45 -24.75
N THR A 20 -12.09 17.45 -24.96
CA THR A 20 -11.95 18.77 -24.30
C THR A 20 -12.12 18.67 -22.79
N PHE A 21 -13.14 17.96 -22.33
CA PHE A 21 -13.37 17.72 -20.90
C PHE A 21 -12.42 16.66 -20.34
N GLY A 22 -12.03 15.68 -21.16
CA GLY A 22 -11.10 14.62 -20.79
C GLY A 22 -9.73 15.17 -20.38
N GLU A 23 -9.16 16.11 -21.13
CA GLU A 23 -7.89 16.74 -20.74
C GLU A 23 -7.99 17.55 -19.44
N ALA A 24 -9.13 18.21 -19.20
CA ALA A 24 -9.35 18.93 -17.95
C ALA A 24 -9.43 17.96 -16.76
N ILE A 25 -10.22 16.89 -16.90
CA ILE A 25 -10.34 15.83 -15.88
C ILE A 25 -8.99 15.18 -15.62
N ILE A 26 -8.23 14.84 -16.66
CA ILE A 26 -6.89 14.25 -16.53
C ILE A 26 -5.95 15.21 -15.79
N ARG A 27 -5.95 16.51 -16.11
CA ARG A 27 -5.13 17.50 -15.41
C ARG A 27 -5.50 17.64 -13.93
N TYR A 28 -6.79 17.71 -13.61
CA TYR A 28 -7.23 17.76 -12.21
C TYR A 28 -6.86 16.49 -11.46
N LEU A 29 -7.08 15.32 -12.07
CA LEU A 29 -6.74 14.04 -11.48
C LEU A 29 -5.22 13.91 -11.29
N SER A 30 -4.41 14.25 -12.30
CA SER A 30 -2.94 14.18 -12.22
C SER A 30 -2.39 15.16 -11.21
N SER A 31 -2.98 16.36 -11.10
CA SER A 31 -2.58 17.35 -10.09
C SER A 31 -2.91 16.86 -8.68
N TYR A 32 -4.10 16.28 -8.47
CA TYR A 32 -4.51 15.78 -7.17
C TYR A 32 -3.74 14.53 -6.76
N LEU A 33 -3.56 13.57 -7.68
CA LEU A 33 -2.72 12.40 -7.46
C LEU A 33 -1.26 12.79 -7.24
N GLY A 34 -0.75 13.76 -8.01
CA GLY A 34 0.62 14.25 -7.89
C GLY A 34 0.87 14.83 -6.51
N PHE A 35 0.00 15.73 -6.04
CA PHE A 35 0.06 16.29 -4.69
C PHE A 35 0.04 15.20 -3.60
N LEU A 36 -0.91 14.26 -3.68
CA LEU A 36 -0.99 13.15 -2.72
C LEU A 36 0.27 12.28 -2.73
N PHE A 37 0.82 12.00 -3.91
CA PHE A 37 1.99 11.17 -4.05
C PHE A 37 3.26 11.87 -3.56
N ASP A 38 3.42 13.16 -3.85
CA ASP A 38 4.54 13.96 -3.39
C ASP A 38 4.56 14.11 -1.86
N ASP A 39 3.41 14.43 -1.25
CA ASP A 39 3.27 14.49 0.22
C ASP A 39 3.57 13.13 0.87
N PHE A 40 3.07 12.04 0.28
CA PHE A 40 3.33 10.70 0.78
C PHE A 40 4.81 10.33 0.68
N VAL A 41 5.46 10.61 -0.45
CA VAL A 41 6.88 10.36 -0.64
C VAL A 41 7.73 11.24 0.28
N HIS A 42 7.30 12.47 0.55
CA HIS A 42 7.95 13.35 1.52
C HIS A 42 7.90 12.76 2.93
N LEU A 43 6.71 12.33 3.38
CA LEU A 43 6.53 11.64 4.66
C LEU A 43 7.43 10.39 4.76
N MET A 44 7.47 9.55 3.72
CA MET A 44 8.31 8.36 3.70
C MET A 44 9.79 8.71 3.85
N ARG A 45 10.26 9.74 3.14
CA ARG A 45 11.65 10.19 3.22
C ARG A 45 11.98 10.77 4.59
N GLU A 46 11.08 11.55 5.19
CA GLU A 46 11.27 12.07 6.56
C GLU A 46 11.37 10.93 7.57
N VAL A 47 10.49 9.94 7.50
CA VAL A 47 10.55 8.77 8.40
C VAL A 47 11.85 8.00 8.21
N GLN A 48 12.26 7.74 6.96
CA GLN A 48 13.53 7.06 6.66
C GLN A 48 14.74 7.86 7.16
N GLN A 49 14.75 9.17 6.92
CA GLN A 49 15.82 10.06 7.38
C GLN A 49 15.89 10.10 8.90
N TYR A 50 14.76 10.19 9.60
CA TYR A 50 14.72 10.11 11.06
C TYR A 50 15.30 8.79 11.58
N LEU A 51 14.94 7.66 10.97
CA LEU A 51 15.44 6.33 11.35
C LEU A 51 16.95 6.19 11.11
N THR A 52 17.47 6.73 10.01
CA THR A 52 18.92 6.66 9.68
C THR A 52 19.75 7.58 10.56
N VAL A 53 19.27 8.80 10.86
CA VAL A 53 19.96 9.75 11.74
C VAL A 53 19.89 9.32 13.21
N HIS A 54 18.75 8.78 13.65
CA HIS A 54 18.51 8.38 15.03
C HIS A 54 18.37 6.86 15.20
N TRP A 55 19.26 6.09 14.56
CA TRP A 55 19.26 4.63 14.62
C TRP A 55 19.23 4.08 16.06
N GLY A 56 19.90 4.76 17.00
CA GLY A 56 19.86 4.39 18.43
C GLY A 56 18.48 4.50 19.08
N LYS A 57 17.68 5.52 18.73
CA LYS A 57 16.30 5.65 19.22
C LYS A 57 15.42 4.53 18.65
N ALA A 58 15.63 4.18 17.38
CA ALA A 58 14.92 3.06 16.75
C ALA A 58 15.25 1.72 17.42
N LEU A 59 16.51 1.49 17.80
CA LEU A 59 16.90 0.30 18.56
C LEU A 59 16.26 0.27 19.95
N ILE A 60 16.26 1.38 20.68
CA ILE A 60 15.59 1.46 21.99
C ILE A 60 14.09 1.16 21.84
N ALA A 61 13.43 1.74 20.83
CA ALA A 61 12.04 1.46 20.53
C ALA A 61 11.80 -0.03 20.24
N LEU A 62 12.67 -0.67 19.45
CA LEU A 62 12.60 -2.11 19.17
C LEU A 62 12.81 -2.95 20.43
N ILE A 63 13.80 -2.64 21.26
CA ILE A 63 14.10 -3.36 22.50
C ILE A 63 12.90 -3.35 23.46
N ILE A 64 12.13 -2.26 23.50
CA ILE A 64 10.91 -2.14 24.32
C ILE A 64 9.72 -2.83 23.63
N THR A 65 9.60 -2.65 22.32
CA THR A 65 8.43 -3.12 21.56
C THR A 65 8.44 -4.63 21.37
N ILE A 66 9.60 -5.26 21.19
CA ILE A 66 9.71 -6.71 20.95
C ILE A 66 9.13 -7.53 22.13
N PRO A 67 9.53 -7.29 23.40
CA PRO A 67 8.92 -7.97 24.54
C PRO A 67 7.42 -7.69 24.68
N LEU A 68 7.01 -6.44 24.44
CA LEU A 68 5.60 -6.04 24.55
C LEU A 68 4.74 -6.75 23.50
N VAL A 69 5.20 -6.81 22.25
CA VAL A 69 4.51 -7.50 21.14
C VAL A 69 4.46 -8.99 21.39
N ILE A 70 5.55 -9.61 21.84
CA ILE A 70 5.56 -11.04 22.20
C ILE A 70 4.54 -11.32 23.30
N TRP A 71 4.48 -10.48 24.32
CA TRP A 71 3.52 -10.63 25.42
C TRP A 71 2.06 -10.49 24.95
N ILE A 72 1.75 -9.47 24.14
CA ILE A 72 0.41 -9.26 23.58
C ILE A 72 0.02 -10.40 22.63
N SER A 73 0.92 -10.81 21.75
CA SER A 73 0.66 -11.88 20.77
C SER A 73 0.44 -13.23 21.42
N LYS A 74 1.07 -13.50 22.57
CA LYS A 74 0.91 -14.78 23.28
C LYS A 74 -0.45 -14.92 23.97
N ASN A 75 -1.12 -13.80 24.26
CA ASN A 75 -2.41 -13.76 24.95
C ASN A 75 -3.63 -13.70 24.02
N LYS A 76 -3.43 -13.53 22.71
CA LYS A 76 -4.51 -13.35 21.74
C LYS A 76 -4.57 -14.51 20.75
N LYS A 77 -5.03 -15.69 21.20
CA LYS A 77 -5.05 -16.89 20.35
C LYS A 77 -6.30 -17.06 19.48
N ASP A 78 -7.48 -16.51 19.79
CA ASP A 78 -8.71 -17.07 19.21
C ASP A 78 -9.78 -16.06 18.69
N GLU A 79 -9.41 -14.90 18.15
CA GLU A 79 -10.41 -13.94 17.59
C GLU A 79 -10.40 -13.75 16.06
N MET A 80 -9.59 -14.50 15.29
CA MET A 80 -9.50 -14.33 13.83
C MET A 80 -10.30 -15.39 13.05
N SER A 81 -11.61 -15.49 13.30
CA SER A 81 -12.49 -16.54 12.74
C SER A 81 -13.16 -16.20 11.40
N LYS A 82 -12.62 -15.25 10.60
CA LYS A 82 -13.09 -15.01 9.22
C LYS A 82 -11.95 -14.78 8.22
N PRO A 83 -11.58 -15.79 7.41
CA PRO A 83 -10.41 -15.72 6.52
C PRO A 83 -10.52 -14.61 5.46
N ASN A 84 -11.73 -14.33 4.97
CA ASN A 84 -11.92 -13.40 3.85
C ASN A 84 -11.72 -11.92 4.26
N SER A 85 -11.89 -11.56 5.54
CA SER A 85 -11.65 -10.20 6.02
C SER A 85 -10.16 -9.90 6.21
N HIS A 86 -9.39 -10.90 6.66
CA HIS A 86 -7.97 -10.74 6.99
C HIS A 86 -7.13 -10.49 5.74
N ARG A 87 -7.44 -11.17 4.63
CA ARG A 87 -6.75 -10.93 3.35
C ARG A 87 -6.95 -9.51 2.83
N LYS A 88 -8.19 -9.02 2.84
CA LYS A 88 -8.48 -7.65 2.39
C LYS A 88 -7.73 -6.61 3.22
N ILE A 89 -7.72 -6.80 4.55
CA ILE A 89 -6.98 -5.92 5.45
C ILE A 89 -5.48 -6.00 5.17
N ALA A 90 -4.92 -7.20 4.98
CA ALA A 90 -3.51 -7.39 4.65
C ALA A 90 -3.10 -6.73 3.32
N ILE A 91 -3.95 -6.79 2.28
CA ILE A 91 -3.72 -6.11 1.00
C ILE A 91 -3.68 -4.58 1.20
N VAL A 92 -4.67 -4.03 1.91
CA VAL A 92 -4.74 -2.59 2.20
C VAL A 92 -3.51 -2.16 3.00
N LEU A 93 -3.14 -2.92 4.03
CA LEU A 93 -1.94 -2.65 4.82
C LEU A 93 -0.67 -2.72 3.98
N ALA A 94 -0.57 -3.66 3.04
CA ALA A 94 0.60 -3.81 2.18
C ALA A 94 0.75 -2.62 1.20
N ILE A 95 -0.36 -2.07 0.69
CA ILE A 95 -0.33 -0.90 -0.21
C ILE A 95 0.05 0.38 0.55
N PHE A 96 -0.59 0.64 1.69
CA PHE A 96 -0.43 1.92 2.38
C PHE A 96 0.74 1.95 3.37
N LEU A 97 0.94 0.85 4.12
CA LEU A 97 1.91 0.74 5.21
C LEU A 97 2.92 -0.40 5.00
N GLY A 98 2.93 -1.03 3.83
CA GLY A 98 3.77 -2.20 3.61
C GLY A 98 5.25 -1.88 3.47
N TRP A 99 5.60 -0.63 3.14
CA TRP A 99 6.98 -0.14 3.23
C TRP A 99 7.55 -0.19 4.64
N LEU A 100 6.72 -0.21 5.69
CA LEU A 100 7.13 -0.48 7.08
C LEU A 100 7.00 -1.96 7.47
N GLY A 101 6.47 -2.82 6.60
CA GLY A 101 6.25 -4.24 6.90
C GLY A 101 5.03 -4.53 7.78
N VAL A 102 4.12 -3.57 7.96
CA VAL A 102 2.95 -3.71 8.87
C VAL A 102 2.03 -4.87 8.47
N HIS A 103 1.89 -5.15 7.17
CA HIS A 103 1.15 -6.31 6.67
C HIS A 103 1.71 -7.64 7.17
N ARG A 104 3.03 -7.76 7.33
CA ARG A 104 3.67 -8.98 7.85
C ARG A 104 3.45 -9.14 9.35
N PHE A 105 3.51 -8.04 10.11
CA PHE A 105 3.15 -8.06 11.53
C PHE A 105 1.68 -8.42 11.74
N TYR A 106 0.79 -7.91 10.88
CA TYR A 106 -0.64 -8.25 10.92
C TYR A 106 -0.90 -9.75 10.70
N LEU A 107 -0.10 -10.40 9.87
CA LEU A 107 -0.14 -11.84 9.62
C LEU A 107 0.59 -12.67 10.69
N GLY A 108 1.08 -12.06 11.77
CA GLY A 108 1.85 -12.77 12.82
C GLY A 108 3.29 -13.11 12.42
N GLN A 109 3.75 -12.71 11.24
CA GLN A 109 5.11 -12.97 10.74
C GLN A 109 6.09 -11.90 11.24
N ILE A 110 6.34 -11.86 12.54
CA ILE A 110 7.16 -10.82 13.21
C ILE A 110 8.57 -10.73 12.60
N GLY A 111 9.20 -11.86 12.30
CA GLY A 111 10.54 -11.88 11.69
C GLY A 111 10.59 -11.22 10.32
N MET A 112 9.58 -11.48 9.48
CA MET A 112 9.49 -10.85 8.15
C MET A 112 9.12 -9.37 8.25
N GLY A 113 8.25 -8.98 9.19
CA GLY A 113 7.97 -7.57 9.45
C GLY A 113 9.22 -6.79 9.86
N LEU A 114 10.06 -7.39 10.72
CA LEU A 114 11.33 -6.78 11.13
C LEU A 114 12.31 -6.66 9.95
N LEU A 115 12.37 -7.67 9.08
CA LEU A 115 13.16 -7.61 7.85
C LEU A 115 12.73 -6.43 6.96
N PHE A 116 11.42 -6.21 6.80
CA PHE A 116 10.91 -5.05 6.06
C PHE A 116 11.30 -3.72 6.70
N LEU A 117 11.27 -3.60 8.04
CA LEU A 117 11.74 -2.38 8.73
C LEU A 117 13.23 -2.11 8.48
N VAL A 118 14.06 -3.16 8.51
CA VAL A 118 15.50 -3.04 8.23
C VAL A 118 15.73 -2.68 6.76
N LEU A 119 15.03 -3.35 5.83
CA LEU A 119 15.08 -3.04 4.41
C LEU A 119 14.63 -1.61 4.14
N PHE A 120 13.62 -1.11 4.85
CA PHE A 120 13.17 0.26 4.71
C PHE A 120 14.21 1.27 5.20
N ALA A 121 14.84 1.00 6.35
CA ALA A 121 15.88 1.87 6.90
C ALA A 121 17.10 1.97 5.97
N ILE A 122 17.51 0.86 5.34
CA ILE A 122 18.67 0.80 4.45
C ILE A 122 18.30 1.25 3.04
N TRP A 123 17.17 0.78 2.51
CA TRP A 123 16.75 0.97 1.12
C TRP A 123 15.21 0.99 0.95
N ALA A 124 14.60 2.13 1.28
CA ALA A 124 13.14 2.31 1.23
C ALA A 124 12.45 1.97 -0.11
N PRO A 125 12.98 2.32 -1.30
CA PRO A 125 12.32 1.97 -2.56
C PRO A 125 12.12 0.46 -2.71
N LEU A 126 13.14 -0.34 -2.34
CA LEU A 126 13.06 -1.79 -2.43
C LEU A 126 11.98 -2.33 -1.48
N ALA A 127 11.92 -1.85 -0.24
CA ALA A 127 10.90 -2.25 0.72
C ALA A 127 9.47 -1.94 0.22
N TYR A 128 9.27 -0.77 -0.39
CA TYR A 128 7.98 -0.39 -0.98
C TYR A 128 7.57 -1.30 -2.15
N PHE A 129 8.49 -1.59 -3.09
CA PHE A 129 8.19 -2.47 -4.21
C PHE A 129 7.90 -3.91 -3.76
N LEU A 130 8.65 -4.44 -2.79
CA LEU A 130 8.38 -5.77 -2.22
C LEU A 130 7.02 -5.83 -1.56
N ALA A 131 6.60 -4.76 -0.88
CA ALA A 131 5.28 -4.68 -0.27
C ALA A 131 4.14 -4.64 -1.31
N LEU A 132 4.34 -3.94 -2.44
CA LEU A 132 3.39 -3.96 -3.55
C LEU A 132 3.31 -5.34 -4.21
N ILE A 133 4.44 -6.05 -4.35
CA ILE A 133 4.45 -7.43 -4.84
C ILE A 133 3.65 -8.33 -3.88
N ASP A 134 3.80 -8.16 -2.57
CA ASP A 134 3.00 -8.88 -1.57
C ASP A 134 1.51 -8.55 -1.70
N ALA A 135 1.16 -7.27 -1.88
CA ALA A 135 -0.22 -6.84 -2.06
C ALA A 135 -0.86 -7.49 -3.31
N LEU A 136 -0.13 -7.51 -4.44
CA LEU A 136 -0.57 -8.17 -5.66
C LEU A 136 -0.71 -9.67 -5.45
N ARG A 137 0.30 -10.31 -4.83
CA ARG A 137 0.24 -11.74 -4.51
C ARG A 137 -1.01 -12.05 -3.70
N TYR A 138 -1.29 -11.30 -2.63
CA TYR A 138 -2.48 -11.51 -1.82
C TYR A 138 -3.78 -11.22 -2.58
N ALA A 139 -3.79 -10.26 -3.50
CA ALA A 139 -4.96 -9.96 -4.32
C ALA A 139 -5.31 -11.11 -5.29
N PHE A 140 -4.30 -11.80 -5.82
CA PHE A 140 -4.49 -12.94 -6.75
C PHE A 140 -4.58 -14.30 -6.06
N MET A 141 -4.30 -14.36 -4.75
CA MET A 141 -4.30 -15.59 -3.95
C MET A 141 -5.71 -15.98 -3.49
N GLY A 142 -6.06 -17.25 -3.63
CA GLY A 142 -7.32 -17.82 -3.13
C GLY A 142 -7.42 -17.82 -1.61
N ASP A 143 -8.63 -18.00 -1.05
CA ASP A 143 -8.85 -18.00 0.41
C ASP A 143 -8.03 -19.11 1.10
N ASP A 144 -7.94 -20.28 0.47
CA ASP A 144 -7.24 -21.43 1.06
C ASP A 144 -5.73 -21.29 0.99
N GLU A 145 -5.21 -20.71 -0.09
CA GLU A 145 -3.79 -20.43 -0.24
C GLU A 145 -3.34 -19.31 0.72
N PHE A 146 -4.21 -18.33 0.99
CA PHE A 146 -3.94 -17.26 1.95
C PHE A 146 -3.88 -17.76 3.40
N LYS A 147 -4.67 -18.77 3.77
CA LYS A 147 -4.60 -19.42 5.09
C LYS A 147 -3.24 -20.07 5.35
N LEU A 148 -2.51 -20.47 4.30
CA LEU A 148 -1.16 -21.05 4.43
C LEU A 148 -0.08 -20.00 4.70
N VAL A 149 -0.39 -18.71 4.47
CA VAL A 149 0.53 -17.60 4.72
C VAL A 149 0.41 -17.09 6.15
N GLN A 150 -0.74 -17.24 6.79
CA GLN A 150 -0.97 -16.85 8.19
C GLN A 150 -0.28 -17.82 9.16
#